data_AF-A0A931DPB0-F1
#
_entry.id   AF-A0A931DPB0-F1
#
_cell.length_a   1.000
_cell.length_b   1.000
_cell.length_c   1.000
_cell.angle_alpha   90.00
_cell.angle_beta   90.00
_cell.angle_gamma   90.00
#
_symmetry.space_group_name_H-M   'P 1'
#
loop_
_entity.id
_entity.type
_entity.pdbx_description
1 polymer ?
#
loop_
_entity_poly.entity_id
_entity_poly.type
_entity_poly.pdbx_seq_one_letter_code
_entity_poly.pdbx_strand_id
1 'polypeptide(L)'
;MRYTPHYLLNDPDEVKRLIRENPWATIVSSTSNGIVASHYPELLPEEENFDILGHLVDHFEQRMPQPMSLQIDESAARHIATGTVGLRLRVSRFDVRLKLSQNRDPAVVERIVGHLEADGPYSSAPLAAEMRRAHAVAP
;
A
#
# COMPACT_ATOMS: atom_id res chain seq x y z
N MET A 1 -14.32 -4.11 25.28
CA MET A 1 -12.85 -4.24 25.25
C MET A 1 -12.32 -3.96 26.64
N ARG A 2 -11.45 -4.82 27.20
CA ARG A 2 -10.84 -4.60 28.52
C ARG A 2 -9.76 -3.51 28.40
N TYR A 3 -9.83 -2.50 29.26
CA TYR A 3 -8.83 -1.44 29.34
C TYR A 3 -7.62 -1.95 30.15
N THR A 4 -6.44 -1.96 29.54
CA THR A 4 -5.22 -2.56 30.10
C THR A 4 -4.06 -1.55 30.01
N PRO A 5 -4.00 -0.57 30.93
CA PRO A 5 -3.11 0.59 30.81
C PRO A 5 -1.62 0.27 30.97
N HIS A 6 -1.29 -0.89 31.53
CA HIS A 6 0.10 -1.30 31.79
C HIS A 6 0.89 -1.69 30.53
N TYR A 7 0.25 -1.72 29.35
CA TYR A 7 0.89 -1.98 28.06
C TYR A 7 1.00 -0.72 27.17
N LEU A 8 0.55 0.44 27.67
CA LEU A 8 0.63 1.70 26.92
C LEU A 8 2.00 2.32 27.09
N LEU A 9 2.80 2.30 26.03
CA LEU A 9 4.01 3.09 25.90
C LEU A 9 3.70 4.34 25.06
N ASN A 10 3.55 5.49 25.73
CA ASN A 10 3.17 6.75 25.09
C ASN A 10 4.37 7.69 24.86
N ASP A 11 5.57 7.29 25.27
CA ASP A 11 6.81 8.05 25.05
C ASP A 11 7.35 7.74 23.64
N PRO A 12 7.31 8.72 22.71
CA PRO A 12 7.78 8.51 21.34
C PRO A 12 9.27 8.15 21.25
N ASP A 13 10.10 8.67 22.15
CA ASP A 13 11.54 8.38 22.14
C ASP A 13 11.81 6.95 22.58
N GLU A 14 11.05 6.47 23.56
CA GLU A 14 11.12 5.09 24.02
C GLU A 14 10.56 4.10 22.99
N VAL A 15 9.47 4.46 22.29
CA VAL A 15 8.95 3.69 21.15
C VAL A 15 10.00 3.61 20.04
N LYS A 16 10.64 4.75 19.70
CA LYS A 16 11.71 4.81 18.71
C LYS A 16 12.93 4.00 19.12
N ARG A 17 13.34 4.06 20.39
CA ARG A 17 14.43 3.27 20.94
C ARG A 17 14.14 1.77 20.81
N LEU A 18 12.95 1.33 21.23
CA LEU A 18 12.54 -0.07 21.11
C LEU A 18 12.53 -0.55 19.66
N ILE A 19 11.99 0.24 18.73
CA ILE A 19 11.97 -0.08 17.29
C ILE A 19 13.39 -0.17 16.73
N ARG A 20 14.29 0.76 17.09
CA ARG A 20 15.70 0.77 16.66
C ARG A 20 16.49 -0.43 17.20
N GLU A 21 16.32 -0.74 18.47
CA GLU A 21 17.02 -1.85 19.12
C GLU A 21 16.45 -3.22 18.75
N ASN A 22 15.17 -3.28 18.40
CA ASN A 22 14.45 -4.52 18.12
C ASN A 22 13.64 -4.37 16.82
N PRO A 23 14.26 -4.32 15.64
CA PRO A 23 13.59 -4.11 14.34
C PRO A 23 12.74 -5.33 13.90
N TRP A 24 12.28 -6.16 14.83
CA TRP A 24 11.65 -7.45 14.63
C TRP A 24 10.12 -7.34 14.57
N ALA A 25 9.60 -6.49 13.70
CA ALA A 25 8.17 -6.48 13.41
C ALA A 25 7.87 -7.52 12.33
N THR A 26 6.93 -8.44 12.62
CA THR A 26 6.33 -9.31 11.61
C THR A 26 4.98 -8.71 11.22
N ILE A 27 4.85 -8.24 9.98
CA ILE A 27 3.56 -7.82 9.45
C ILE A 27 2.83 -9.05 8.96
N VAL A 28 1.69 -9.34 9.57
CA VAL A 28 0.82 -10.46 9.24
C VAL A 28 -0.44 -9.91 8.59
N SER A 29 -0.62 -10.20 7.30
CA SER A 29 -1.82 -9.82 6.55
C SER A 29 -2.71 -11.03 6.33
N SER A 30 -3.99 -10.89 6.71
CA SER A 30 -5.02 -11.88 6.38
C SER A 30 -5.59 -11.57 5.00
N THR A 31 -5.40 -12.48 4.05
CA THR A 31 -5.92 -12.36 2.69
C THR A 31 -6.86 -13.51 2.37
N SER A 32 -7.66 -13.38 1.31
CA SER A 32 -8.52 -14.46 0.81
C SER A 32 -7.76 -15.71 0.35
N ASN A 33 -6.43 -15.62 0.19
CA ASN A 33 -5.55 -16.72 -0.22
C ASN A 33 -4.71 -17.29 0.94
N GLY A 34 -4.97 -16.86 2.19
CA GLY A 34 -4.25 -17.30 3.37
C GLY A 34 -3.46 -16.18 4.05
N ILE A 35 -2.73 -16.55 5.11
CA ILE A 35 -1.92 -15.65 5.91
C ILE A 35 -0.58 -15.44 5.21
N VAL A 36 -0.20 -14.17 5.00
CA VAL A 36 1.12 -13.79 4.47
C VAL A 36 1.87 -13.03 5.56
N ALA A 37 3.11 -13.47 5.82
CA ALA A 37 4.04 -12.81 6.73
C ALA A 37 5.27 -12.33 5.94
N SER A 38 5.59 -11.04 6.04
CA SER A 38 6.77 -10.45 5.40
C SER A 38 7.78 -9.94 6.42
N HIS A 39 9.05 -10.04 6.04
CA HIS A 39 10.23 -9.92 6.91
C HIS A 39 10.67 -8.47 7.16
N TYR A 40 11.43 -8.33 8.26
CA TYR A 40 12.17 -7.19 8.82
C TYR A 40 12.18 -5.88 8.01
N PRO A 41 11.43 -4.85 8.43
CA PRO A 41 11.55 -3.52 7.85
C PRO A 41 12.92 -2.90 8.18
N GLU A 42 13.48 -2.16 7.22
CA GLU A 42 14.62 -1.28 7.49
C GLU A 42 14.10 0.05 8.01
N LEU A 43 14.71 0.57 9.08
CA LEU A 43 14.39 1.90 9.56
C LEU A 43 15.00 2.95 8.63
N LEU A 44 14.20 3.96 8.30
CA LEU A 44 14.69 5.11 7.54
C LEU A 44 15.50 6.04 8.47
N PRO A 45 16.68 6.51 8.03
CA PRO A 45 17.33 7.65 8.64
C PRO A 45 16.39 8.87 8.69
N GLU A 46 16.62 9.79 9.63
CA GLU A 46 15.71 10.91 9.88
C GLU A 46 15.50 11.80 8.65
N GLU A 47 16.55 12.10 7.90
CA GLU A 47 16.45 12.86 6.65
C GLU A 47 15.61 12.13 5.59
N GLU A 48 15.85 10.83 5.39
CA GLU A 48 15.07 10.05 4.42
C GLU A 48 13.60 9.88 4.86
N ASN A 49 13.36 9.82 6.17
CA ASN A 49 12.01 9.85 6.73
C ASN A 49 11.32 11.20 6.45
N PHE A 50 12.03 12.32 6.55
CA PHE A 50 11.49 13.63 6.21
C PHE A 50 11.18 13.73 4.70
N ASP A 51 12.08 13.26 3.85
CA ASP A 51 11.91 13.26 2.39
C ASP A 51 10.67 12.44 1.98
N ILE A 52 10.49 11.23 2.54
CA ILE A 52 9.33 10.39 2.19
C ILE A 52 8.01 10.97 2.70
N LEU A 53 8.01 11.66 3.86
CA LEU A 53 6.85 12.42 4.32
C LEU A 53 6.49 13.53 3.34
N GLY A 54 7.50 14.25 2.81
CA GLY A 54 7.30 15.25 1.77
C GLY A 54 6.65 14.66 0.52
N HIS A 55 7.19 13.55 0.00
CA HIS A 55 6.61 12.86 -1.14
C HIS A 55 5.16 12.39 -0.92
N LEU A 56 4.83 11.92 0.30
CA LEU A 56 3.47 11.52 0.65
C LEU A 56 2.51 12.71 0.67
N VAL A 57 2.91 13.82 1.31
CA VAL A 57 2.11 15.05 1.32
C VAL A 57 1.86 15.52 -0.11
N ASP A 58 2.91 15.67 -0.92
CA ASP A 58 2.78 16.13 -2.30
C ASP A 58 1.88 15.19 -3.14
N HIS A 59 1.99 13.87 -2.95
CA HIS A 59 1.17 12.90 -3.68
C HIS A 59 -0.33 13.05 -3.43
N PHE A 60 -0.73 13.34 -2.19
CA PHE A 60 -2.14 13.49 -1.82
C PHE A 60 -2.66 14.92 -2.05
N GLU A 61 -1.82 15.93 -1.81
CA GLU A 61 -2.18 17.34 -1.90
C GLU A 61 -2.19 17.88 -3.33
N GLN A 62 -1.45 17.29 -4.27
CA GLN A 62 -1.36 17.76 -5.67
C GLN A 62 -2.70 17.95 -6.41
N ARG A 63 -3.78 17.30 -5.95
CA ARG A 63 -5.13 17.42 -6.55
C ARG A 63 -6.05 18.37 -5.79
N MET A 64 -5.61 18.88 -4.65
CA MET A 64 -6.44 19.73 -3.80
C MET A 64 -6.48 21.16 -4.35
N PRO A 65 -7.62 21.87 -4.23
CA PRO A 65 -7.73 23.27 -4.67
C PRO A 65 -6.73 24.22 -3.97
N GLN A 66 -6.32 23.88 -2.75
CA GLN A 66 -5.35 24.61 -1.95
C GLN A 66 -4.35 23.61 -1.35
N PRO A 67 -3.28 23.26 -2.08
CA PRO A 67 -2.37 22.20 -1.68
C PRO A 67 -1.48 22.62 -0.52
N MET A 68 -1.30 21.72 0.44
CA MET A 68 -0.28 21.84 1.49
C MET A 68 1.05 21.24 1.06
N SER A 69 2.16 21.72 1.62
CA SER A 69 3.50 21.13 1.44
C SER A 69 4.36 21.37 2.68
N LEU A 70 5.27 20.44 2.95
CA LEU A 70 6.25 20.58 4.04
C LEU A 70 7.23 21.72 3.80
N GLN A 71 7.34 22.21 2.56
CA GLN A 71 8.20 23.35 2.19
C GLN A 71 7.62 24.71 2.62
N ILE A 72 6.32 24.77 3.00
CA ILE A 72 5.68 26.01 3.45
C ILE A 72 6.30 26.51 4.76
N ASP A 73 6.54 25.58 5.69
CA ASP A 73 7.28 25.80 6.93
C ASP A 73 8.08 24.54 7.25
N GLU A 74 9.25 24.45 6.63
CA GLU A 74 10.14 23.30 6.77
C GLU A 74 10.58 23.10 8.23
N SER A 75 10.76 24.19 8.98
CA SER A 75 11.21 24.15 10.37
C SER A 75 10.18 23.48 11.28
N ALA A 76 8.91 23.89 11.15
CA ALA A 76 7.80 23.28 11.88
C ALA A 76 7.55 21.84 11.39
N ALA A 77 7.63 21.60 10.08
CA ALA A 77 7.49 20.27 9.51
C ALA A 77 8.56 19.29 10.03
N ARG A 78 9.82 19.71 10.11
CA ARG A 78 10.92 18.91 10.68
C ARG A 78 10.69 18.62 12.15
N HIS A 79 10.21 19.60 12.92
CA HIS A 79 9.87 19.39 14.32
C HIS A 79 8.76 18.33 14.48
N ILE A 80 7.69 18.41 13.68
CA ILE A 80 6.60 17.42 13.68
C ILE A 80 7.11 16.04 13.23
N ALA A 81 7.99 16.00 12.22
CA ALA A 81 8.57 14.76 11.72
C ALA A 81 9.39 14.00 12.78
N THR A 82 9.92 14.68 13.81
CA THR A 82 10.54 14.02 14.97
C THR A 82 9.56 13.14 15.77
N GLY A 83 8.25 13.25 15.56
CA GLY A 83 7.25 12.33 16.13
C GLY A 83 7.04 11.05 15.31
N THR A 84 7.68 10.91 14.15
CA THR A 84 7.44 9.81 13.20
C THR A 84 8.62 8.85 13.08
N VAL A 85 8.37 7.66 12.54
CA VAL A 85 9.38 6.65 12.19
C VAL A 85 9.07 6.12 10.80
N GLY A 86 10.02 6.29 9.88
CA GLY A 86 9.93 5.77 8.53
C GLY A 86 10.38 4.31 8.48
N LEU A 87 9.66 3.50 7.72
CA LEU A 87 9.99 2.09 7.48
C LEU A 87 10.12 1.84 5.98
N ARG A 88 11.17 1.13 5.58
CA ARG A 88 11.33 0.60 4.23
C ARG A 88 11.08 -0.89 4.21
N LEU A 89 10.17 -1.30 3.34
CA LEU A 89 9.93 -2.70 2.99
C LEU A 89 10.52 -2.97 1.61
N ARG A 90 11.62 -3.72 1.55
CA ARG A 90 12.21 -4.13 0.27
C ARG A 90 11.42 -5.30 -0.29
N VAL A 91 10.75 -5.09 -1.42
CA VAL A 91 10.14 -6.20 -2.14
C VAL A 91 11.21 -6.95 -2.93
N SER A 92 11.51 -8.18 -2.51
CA SER A 92 12.49 -9.04 -3.17
C SER A 92 11.86 -9.98 -4.20
N ARG A 93 10.55 -10.22 -4.10
CA ARG A 93 9.79 -11.10 -4.99
C ARG A 93 8.33 -10.70 -5.03
N PHE A 94 7.73 -10.81 -6.20
CA PHE A 94 6.28 -10.77 -6.39
C PHE A 94 5.81 -12.11 -6.94
N ASP A 95 4.72 -12.64 -6.38
CA ASP A 95 3.95 -13.74 -6.97
C ASP A 95 2.56 -13.20 -7.32
N VAL A 96 2.29 -13.04 -8.61
CA VAL A 96 1.02 -12.50 -9.11
C VAL A 96 0.27 -13.59 -9.88
N ARG A 97 -1.03 -13.72 -9.60
CA ARG A 97 -1.94 -14.63 -10.31
C ARG A 97 -3.12 -13.83 -10.82
N LEU A 98 -3.23 -13.70 -12.14
CA LEU A 98 -4.38 -13.08 -12.78
C LEU A 98 -5.45 -14.15 -13.01
N LYS A 99 -6.63 -13.98 -12.42
CA LYS A 99 -7.78 -14.88 -12.63
C LYS A 99 -8.83 -14.16 -13.48
N LEU A 100 -8.75 -14.39 -14.78
CA LEU A 100 -9.48 -13.69 -15.84
C LEU A 100 -10.31 -14.66 -16.69
N SER A 101 -10.80 -15.74 -16.06
CA SER A 101 -11.58 -16.80 -16.70
C SER A 101 -10.86 -17.51 -17.86
N GLN A 102 -9.53 -17.66 -17.77
CA GLN A 102 -8.68 -18.26 -18.82
C GLN A 102 -8.96 -19.74 -19.08
N ASN A 103 -9.65 -20.42 -18.15
CA ASN A 103 -10.02 -21.82 -18.26
C ASN A 103 -11.47 -22.04 -18.73
N ARG A 104 -12.11 -21.01 -19.31
CA ARG A 104 -13.48 -21.07 -19.83
C ARG A 104 -13.46 -21.20 -21.34
N ASP A 105 -14.58 -21.69 -21.88
CA ASP A 105 -14.82 -21.70 -23.33
C ASP A 105 -14.75 -20.27 -23.91
N PRO A 106 -14.16 -20.06 -25.10
CA PRO A 106 -14.02 -18.74 -25.71
C PRO A 106 -15.34 -17.98 -25.82
N ALA A 107 -16.45 -18.64 -26.15
CA ALA A 107 -17.75 -17.98 -26.23
C ALA A 107 -18.25 -17.48 -24.87
N VAL A 108 -17.88 -18.17 -23.78
CA VAL A 108 -18.18 -17.72 -22.41
C VAL A 108 -17.33 -16.51 -22.06
N VAL A 109 -16.07 -16.48 -22.46
CA VAL A 109 -15.17 -15.33 -22.25
C VAL A 109 -15.69 -14.10 -22.97
N GLU A 110 -16.03 -14.21 -24.26
CA GLU A 110 -16.59 -13.10 -25.04
C GLU A 110 -17.87 -12.55 -24.43
N ARG A 111 -18.75 -13.44 -23.94
CA ARG A 111 -19.95 -13.01 -23.22
C ARG A 111 -19.60 -12.25 -21.95
N ILE A 112 -18.62 -12.71 -21.15
CA ILE A 112 -18.20 -12.00 -19.94
C ILE A 112 -17.65 -10.62 -20.31
N VAL A 113 -16.76 -10.53 -21.30
CA VAL A 113 -16.20 -9.25 -21.78
C VAL A 113 -17.31 -8.31 -22.24
N GLY A 114 -18.27 -8.79 -23.04
CA GLY A 114 -19.40 -7.97 -23.49
C GLY A 114 -20.25 -7.40 -22.35
N HIS A 115 -20.46 -8.14 -21.26
CA HIS A 115 -21.16 -7.63 -20.08
C HIS A 115 -20.33 -6.62 -19.28
N LEU A 116 -19.01 -6.77 -19.24
CA LEU A 116 -18.11 -5.81 -18.60
C LEU A 116 -18.00 -4.50 -19.41
N GLU A 117 -18.20 -4.55 -20.72
CA GLU A 117 -18.19 -3.37 -21.60
C GLU A 117 -19.54 -2.66 -21.67
N ALA A 118 -20.63 -3.36 -21.42
CA ALA A 118 -21.97 -2.81 -21.41
C ALA A 118 -22.25 -1.96 -20.15
N ASP A 119 -23.21 -1.03 -20.26
CA ASP A 119 -23.69 -0.27 -19.11
C ASP A 119 -24.37 -1.18 -18.09
N GLY A 120 -24.09 -0.96 -16.82
CA GLY A 120 -24.72 -1.71 -15.74
C GLY A 120 -23.89 -1.76 -14.46
N PRO A 121 -24.41 -2.41 -13.41
CA PRO A 121 -23.76 -2.47 -12.10
C PRO A 121 -22.44 -3.24 -12.09
N TYR A 122 -22.14 -4.01 -13.14
CA TYR A 122 -20.92 -4.80 -13.28
C TYR A 122 -20.00 -4.30 -14.41
N SER A 123 -20.27 -3.12 -14.97
CA SER A 123 -19.44 -2.55 -16.03
C SER A 123 -18.03 -2.25 -15.50
N SER A 124 -17.02 -2.62 -16.28
CA SER A 124 -15.61 -2.38 -15.96
C SER A 124 -14.77 -2.45 -17.23
N ALA A 125 -14.66 -1.31 -17.92
CA ALA A 125 -13.79 -1.18 -19.10
C ALA A 125 -12.33 -1.58 -18.82
N PRO A 126 -11.70 -1.25 -17.67
CA PRO A 126 -10.34 -1.69 -17.38
C PRO A 126 -10.20 -3.22 -17.26
N LEU A 127 -11.16 -3.89 -16.62
CA LEU A 127 -11.15 -5.35 -16.48
C LEU A 127 -11.42 -6.04 -17.82
N ALA A 128 -12.37 -5.55 -18.61
CA ALA A 128 -12.64 -6.04 -19.95
C ALA A 128 -11.39 -5.97 -20.84
N ALA A 129 -10.67 -4.84 -20.80
CA ALA A 129 -9.43 -4.65 -21.54
C ALA A 129 -8.33 -5.62 -21.09
N GLU A 130 -8.20 -5.88 -19.78
CA GLU A 130 -7.23 -6.84 -19.26
C GLU A 130 -7.61 -8.29 -19.62
N MET A 131 -8.89 -8.65 -19.59
CA MET A 131 -9.37 -9.93 -20.10
C MET A 131 -9.02 -10.10 -21.58
N ARG A 132 -9.34 -9.12 -22.44
CA ARG A 132 -8.98 -9.17 -23.86
C ARG A 132 -7.47 -9.34 -24.07
N ARG A 133 -6.63 -8.61 -23.33
CA ARG A 133 -5.16 -8.80 -23.38
C ARG A 133 -4.74 -10.21 -23.00
N ALA A 134 -5.24 -10.74 -21.89
CA ALA A 134 -4.87 -12.06 -21.40
C ALA A 134 -5.29 -13.21 -22.33
N HIS A 135 -6.40 -13.04 -23.07
CA HIS A 135 -6.91 -14.03 -24.03
C HIS A 135 -6.34 -13.85 -25.45
N ALA A 136 -5.76 -12.69 -25.77
CA ALA A 136 -5.05 -12.45 -27.03
C ALA A 136 -3.64 -13.05 -27.08
N VAL A 137 -3.05 -13.38 -25.92
CA VAL A 137 -1.67 -13.87 -25.77
C VAL A 137 -1.60 -15.41 -25.67
N ALA A 138 -2.66 -16.13 -26.02
CA ALA A 138 -2.59 -17.59 -26.09
C ALA A 138 -1.73 -18.05 -27.28
N PRO A 139 -0.71 -18.91 -27.08
CA PRO A 139 -0.11 -19.66 -28.20
C PRO A 139 -1.09 -20.67 -28.81
#